data_AF-A0A3N5IJD5-F1
#
_entry.id   AF-A0A3N5IJD5-F1
#
_cell.length_a   1.000
_cell.length_b   1.000
_cell.length_c   1.000
_cell.angle_alpha   90.00
_cell.angle_beta   90.00
_cell.angle_gamma   90.00
#
_symmetry.space_group_name_H-M   'P 1'
#
loop_
_entity.id
_entity.type
_entity.pdbx_description
1 polymer ?
#
loop_
_entity_poly.entity_id
_entity_poly.type
_entity_poly.pdbx_seq_one_letter_code
_entity_poly.pdbx_strand_id
1 'polypeptide(L)' 'MSISSAGLSREQLANLSVLLRHHPGACPVQFVVYCPNQAQVFFSLPEVYKIKPSTRLKRELRDLFGTPILEVQFQ' A
#
# COMPACT_ATOMS: atom_id res chain seq x y z
N MET A 1 3.87 2.01 4.39
CA MET A 1 2.42 1.87 4.14
C MET A 1 2.02 0.50 4.66
N SER A 2 1.11 0.41 5.59
CA SER A 2 0.71 -0.86 6.20
C SER A 2 -0.65 -1.28 5.64
N ILE A 3 -0.75 -2.51 5.12
CA ILE A 3 -1.96 -3.06 4.50
C ILE A 3 -2.31 -4.37 5.21
N SER A 4 -3.44 -4.44 5.91
CA SER A 4 -3.94 -5.70 6.47
C SER A 4 -4.24 -6.71 5.35
N SER A 5 -3.76 -7.96 5.44
CA SER A 5 -4.07 -8.98 4.41
C SER A 5 -5.47 -9.55 4.54
N ALA A 6 -6.16 -9.33 5.67
CA ALA A 6 -7.51 -9.80 5.86
C ALA A 6 -8.45 -9.10 4.86
N GLY A 7 -8.72 -9.75 3.73
CA GLY A 7 -9.63 -9.26 2.68
C GLY A 7 -8.98 -8.73 1.41
N LEU A 8 -7.67 -8.89 1.20
CA LEU A 8 -7.02 -8.48 -0.05
C LEU A 8 -7.30 -9.45 -1.19
N SER A 9 -7.99 -8.98 -2.22
CA SER A 9 -8.14 -9.70 -3.48
C SER A 9 -6.95 -9.48 -4.42
N ARG A 10 -6.71 -10.43 -5.32
CA ARG A 10 -5.69 -10.31 -6.38
C ARG A 10 -5.90 -9.07 -7.27
N GLU A 11 -7.16 -8.71 -7.51
CA GLU A 11 -7.53 -7.52 -8.29
C GLU A 11 -7.13 -6.22 -7.59
N GLN A 12 -7.32 -6.14 -6.27
CA GLN A 12 -6.88 -4.97 -5.50
C GLN A 12 -5.36 -4.81 -5.51
N LEU A 13 -4.60 -5.91 -5.46
CA LEU A 13 -3.13 -5.86 -5.60
C LEU A 13 -2.69 -5.39 -6.99
N ALA A 14 -3.38 -5.83 -8.05
CA ALA A 14 -3.12 -5.36 -9.40
C ALA A 14 -3.40 -3.86 -9.52
N ASN A 15 -4.55 -3.40 -9.02
CA ASN A 15 -4.94 -1.99 -9.03
C ASN A 15 -4.00 -1.11 -8.18
N LEU A 16 -3.49 -1.63 -7.06
CA LEU A 16 -2.49 -0.95 -6.24
C LEU A 16 -1.21 -0.70 -7.03
N SER A 17 -0.72 -1.72 -7.73
CA SER A 17 0.51 -1.61 -8.53
C SER A 17 0.38 -0.52 -9.61
N VAL A 18 -0.80 -0.41 -10.23
CA VAL A 18 -1.12 0.60 -11.22
C VAL A 18 -1.20 1.98 -10.57
N LEU A 19 -1.90 2.09 -9.44
CA LEU A 19 -2.08 3.34 -8.70
C LEU A 19 -0.72 3.91 -8.25
N LEU A 20 0.17 3.09 -7.67
CA LEU A 20 1.51 3.54 -7.26
C LEU A 20 2.34 4.08 -8.44
N ARG A 21 2.25 3.47 -9.62
CA ARG A 21 2.95 3.94 -10.83
C ARG A 21 2.48 5.32 -11.31
N HIS A 22 1.25 5.72 -10.99
CA HIS A 22 0.72 7.04 -11.33
C HIS A 22 1.20 8.16 -10.39
N HIS A 23 1.85 7.83 -9.27
CA HIS A 23 2.36 8.81 -8.30
C HIS A 23 3.87 8.68 -8.11
N PRO A 24 4.70 8.79 -9.17
CA PRO A 24 6.14 8.60 -9.05
C PRO A 24 6.78 9.63 -8.12
N GLY A 25 7.82 9.22 -7.40
CA GLY A 25 8.61 10.10 -6.54
C GLY A 25 9.86 9.42 -5.98
N ALA A 26 10.36 9.93 -4.86
CA ALA A 26 11.60 9.47 -4.26
C ALA A 26 11.41 8.57 -3.03
N CYS A 27 10.19 8.51 -2.47
CA CYS A 27 9.95 7.77 -1.24
C CYS A 27 9.80 6.27 -1.52
N PRO A 28 10.57 5.40 -0.85
CA PRO A 28 10.40 3.96 -0.95
C PRO A 28 9.07 3.53 -0.35
N VAL A 29 8.50 2.44 -0.87
CA VAL A 29 7.26 1.85 -0.37
C VAL A 29 7.57 0.53 0.29
N GLN A 30 7.12 0.39 1.53
CA GLN A 30 7.03 -0.89 2.23
C GLN A 30 5.58 -1.23 2.45
N PHE A 31 5.24 -2.51 2.31
CA PHE A 31 4.00 -3.12 2.73
C PHE A 31 4.20 -3.89 4.02
N VAL A 32 3.31 -3.65 4.99
CA VAL A 32 3.22 -4.44 6.22
C VAL A 32 1.92 -5.22 6.16
N VAL A 33 2.02 -6.53 6.18
CA VAL A 33 0.89 -7.45 6.04
C VAL A 33 0.57 -8.08 7.39
N TYR A 34 -0.67 -7.93 7.83
CA TYR A 34 -1.19 -8.49 9.09
C TYR A 34 -1.99 -9.77 8.82
N CYS A 35 -1.37 -10.93 9.05
CA CYS A 35 -2.04 -12.22 9.01
C CYS A 35 -2.65 -12.54 10.38
N PRO A 36 -3.95 -12.90 10.49
CA PRO A 36 -4.51 -13.38 11.74
C PRO A 36 -3.73 -14.61 12.22
N ASN A 37 -3.30 -14.63 13.49
CA ASN A 37 -2.50 -15.69 14.13
C ASN A 37 -1.04 -15.82 13.67
N GLN A 38 -0.51 -14.89 12.87
CA GLN A 38 0.90 -14.85 12.49
C GLN A 38 1.54 -13.49 12.77
N ALA A 39 2.87 -13.49 12.89
CA ALA A 39 3.68 -12.27 12.99
C ALA A 39 3.48 -11.36 11.76
N GLN A 40 3.73 -10.05 11.95
CA GLN A 40 3.68 -9.06 10.87
C GLN A 40 4.72 -9.40 9.80
N VAL A 41 4.31 -9.40 8.53
CA VAL A 41 5.23 -9.63 7.42
C VAL A 41 5.52 -8.32 6.70
N PHE A 42 6.80 -7.99 6.59
CA PHE A 42 7.27 -6.77 5.95
C PHE A 42 7.81 -7.08 4.55
N PHE A 43 7.32 -6.36 3.55
CA PHE A 43 7.77 -6.46 2.17
C PHE A 43 8.17 -5.08 1.65
N SER A 44 9.44 -4.90 1.31
CA SER A 44 9.89 -3.72 0.57
C SER A 44 9.58 -3.90 -0.90
N LEU A 45 8.96 -2.89 -1.52
CA LEU A 45 8.78 -2.90 -2.97
C LEU A 45 10.07 -2.51 -3.69
N PRO A 46 10.27 -2.99 -4.92
CA PRO A 46 11.38 -2.55 -5.76
C PRO A 46 11.36 -1.04 -6.02
N GLU A 47 12.53 -0.48 -6.29
CA GLU A 47 12.78 0.95 -6.55
C GLU A 47 11.85 1.59 -7.61
N VAL A 48 11.37 0.79 -8.58
CA VAL A 48 10.42 1.24 -9.61
C VAL A 48 9.06 1.67 -9.05
N TYR A 49 8.77 1.34 -7.78
CA TYR A 49 7.55 1.74 -7.08
C TYR A 49 7.78 2.85 -6.07
N LYS A 50 8.89 3.61 -6.18
CA LYS A 50 9.06 4.83 -5.39
C LYS A 50 7.99 5.86 -5.75
N ILE A 51 7.39 6.44 -4.72
CA ILE A 51 6.25 7.35 -4.85
C ILE A 51 6.53 8.73 -4.28
N LYS A 52 5.68 9.69 -4.65
CA LYS A 52 5.58 10.97 -3.96
C LYS A 52 4.39 10.93 -2.98
N PRO A 53 4.62 11.00 -1.66
CA PRO A 53 3.56 11.17 -0.67
C PRO A 53 2.66 12.35 -1.03
N SER A 54 1.35 12.11 -1.12
CA SER A 54 0.38 13.17 -1.36
C SER A 54 -0.96 12.84 -0.72
N THR A 55 -1.73 13.89 -0.42
CA THR A 55 -3.11 13.76 0.06
C THR A 55 -4.01 13.06 -0.96
N ARG A 56 -3.75 13.29 -2.26
CA ARG A 56 -4.42 12.61 -3.37
C ARG A 56 -4.17 11.10 -3.34
N LEU A 57 -2.91 10.69 -3.24
CA LEU A 57 -2.53 9.28 -3.15
C LEU A 57 -3.19 8.60 -1.94
N LYS A 58 -3.21 9.26 -0.78
CA LYS A 58 -3.86 8.74 0.43
C LYS A 58 -5.36 8.55 0.25
N ARG A 59 -6.03 9.40 -0.55
CA ARG A 59 -7.46 9.26 -0.86
C ARG A 59 -7.70 8.09 -1.81
N GLU A 60 -6.98 8.03 -2.92
CA GLU A 60 -7.12 6.95 -3.92
C GLU A 60 -6.85 5.56 -3.32
N LEU A 61 -5.86 5.45 -2.41
CA LEU A 61 -5.60 4.19 -1.71
C LEU A 61 -6.73 3.80 -0.74
N ARG A 62 -7.35 4.78 -0.07
CA ARG A 62 -8.52 4.55 0.79
C ARG A 62 -9.72 4.08 -0.02
N ASP A 63 -9.91 4.64 -1.20
CA ASP A 63 -10.98 4.25 -2.12
C ASP A 63 -10.75 2.81 -2.65
N LEU A 64 -9.49 2.41 -2.85
CA LEU A 64 -9.13 1.08 -3.33
C LEU A 64 -9.34 -0.04 -2.29
N PHE A 65 -8.99 0.21 -1.02
CA PHE A 65 -9.03 -0.83 0.03
C PHE A 65 -10.17 -0.68 1.03
N GLY A 66 -10.85 0.47 1.06
CA GLY A 66 -11.77 0.81 2.13
C GLY A 66 -11.05 1.17 3.44
N THR A 67 -11.81 1.65 4.41
CA THR A 67 -11.27 2.36 5.59
C THR A 67 -10.73 1.48 6.74
N PRO A 68 -10.93 0.14 6.85
CA PRO A 68 -10.27 -0.62 7.90
C PRO A 68 -8.96 -1.33 7.48
N ILE A 69 -8.64 -1.41 6.19
CA ILE A 69 -7.56 -2.30 5.70
C ILE A 69 -6.21 -1.57 5.55
N LEU A 70 -6.19 -0.23 5.50
CA LEU A 70 -5.02 0.54 5.10
C LEU A 70 -4.61 1.62 6.12
N GLU A 71 -3.37 1.53 6.60
CA GLU A 71 -2.71 2.59 7.37
C GLU A 71 -1.53 3.16 6.56
N VAL A 72 -1.61 4.44 6.18
CA VAL A 72 -0.53 5.11 5.43
C VAL A 72 0.29 5.97 6.37
N GLN A 73 1.48 5.48 6.71
CA GLN A 73 2.53 6.23 7.41
C GLN A 73 3.56 6.73 6.40
N PHE A 74 3.90 8.02 6.48
CA PHE A 74 5.02 8.63 5.79
C PHE A 74 6.06 8.94 6.88
N GLN A 75 7.26 8.38 6.74
CA GLN A 75 8.41 8.77 7.57
C GLN A 75 9.17 9.91 6.90
#